data_AF-A0A936K797-F1
#
_entry.id   AF-A0A936K797-F1
#
_cell.length_a   1.000
_cell.length_b   1.000
_cell.length_c   1.000
_cell.angle_alpha   90.00
_cell.angle_beta   90.00
_cell.angle_gamma   90.00
#
_symmetry.space_group_name_H-M   'P 1'
#
loop_
_entity.id
_entity.type
_entity.pdbx_description
1 polymer ?
#
loop_
_entity_poly.entity_id
_entity_poly.type
_entity_poly.pdbx_seq_one_letter_code
_entity_poly.pdbx_strand_id
1 'polypeptide(L)'
;MGYLGRMDHIQAPSGIHGLQLAFLAGFAAMLWLLNQARRSFWLFSLLVLPGTFCHELCHWILGHLLGGRPTHFSILPKREGRGWVLGSVGLANLRWYNAFFIGLAPLLLLPLAYGLLLWRLGGTPASAGRKRA
;
A
#
# COMPACT_ATOMS: atom_id res chain seq x y z
N MET A 1 -47.66 23.21 23.00
CA MET A 1 -47.33 22.64 21.67
C MET A 1 -45.81 22.64 21.53
N GLY A 2 -45.14 21.66 22.14
CA GLY A 2 -43.67 21.63 22.24
C GLY A 2 -43.08 20.67 21.22
N TYR A 3 -42.51 21.22 20.13
CA TYR A 3 -41.66 20.46 19.22
C TYR A 3 -40.24 20.41 19.81
N LEU A 4 -40.05 19.56 20.82
CA LEU A 4 -38.71 19.16 21.25
C LEU A 4 -38.27 18.01 20.33
N GLY A 5 -37.73 18.38 19.17
CA GLY A 5 -37.10 17.47 18.22
C GLY A 5 -35.95 16.76 18.92
N ARG A 6 -36.22 15.51 19.33
CA ARG A 6 -35.24 14.55 19.81
C ARG A 6 -34.17 14.41 18.75
N MET A 7 -33.01 15.02 18.96
CA MET A 7 -31.79 14.69 18.26
C MET A 7 -31.40 13.28 18.70
N ASP A 8 -31.87 12.28 17.96
CA ASP A 8 -31.37 10.93 17.95
C ASP A 8 -29.94 10.96 17.42
N HIS A 9 -29.01 11.29 18.32
CA HIS A 9 -27.61 10.94 18.17
C HIS A 9 -27.56 9.45 17.87
N ILE A 10 -27.28 9.09 16.61
CA ILE A 10 -27.02 7.72 16.18
C ILE A 10 -25.87 7.23 17.05
N GLN A 11 -26.21 6.54 18.14
CA GLN A 11 -25.28 5.97 19.07
C GLN A 11 -24.69 4.76 18.35
N ALA A 12 -23.63 5.01 17.58
CA ALA A 12 -22.88 3.95 16.91
C ALA A 12 -22.54 2.89 17.96
N PRO A 13 -22.77 1.60 17.69
CA PRO A 13 -22.56 0.54 18.67
C PRO A 13 -21.17 0.69 19.29
N SER A 14 -21.09 0.78 20.61
CA SER A 14 -19.86 1.04 21.37
C SER A 14 -18.71 0.06 21.05
N GLY A 15 -19.03 -1.11 20.50
CA GLY A 15 -18.05 -2.08 20.00
C GLY A 15 -17.28 -1.66 18.74
N ILE A 16 -17.86 -0.83 17.86
CA ILE A 16 -17.20 -0.38 16.62
C ILE A 16 -16.06 0.60 16.95
N HIS A 17 -16.28 1.48 17.93
CA HIS A 17 -15.26 2.41 18.40
C HIS A 17 -14.09 1.68 19.08
N GLY A 18 -14.37 0.65 19.89
CA GLY A 18 -13.32 -0.16 20.51
C GLY A 18 -12.44 -0.89 19.49
N LEU A 19 -13.04 -1.44 18.44
CA LEU A 19 -12.31 -2.10 17.35
C LEU A 19 -11.49 -1.11 16.51
N GLN A 20 -12.06 0.07 16.21
CA GLN A 20 -11.35 1.16 15.52
C GLN A 20 -10.13 1.63 16.33
N LEU A 21 -10.29 1.80 17.65
CA LEU A 21 -9.19 2.20 18.53
C LEU A 21 -8.11 1.11 18.62
N ALA A 22 -8.48 -0.17 18.68
CA ALA A 22 -7.53 -1.28 18.65
C ALA A 22 -6.75 -1.33 17.32
N PHE A 23 -7.42 -1.09 16.20
CA PHE A 23 -6.79 -1.01 14.88
C PHE A 23 -5.81 0.17 14.79
N LEU A 24 -6.22 1.35 15.24
CA LEU A 24 -5.36 2.54 15.28
C LEU A 24 -4.16 2.35 16.21
N ALA A 25 -4.36 1.73 17.37
CA ALA A 25 -3.29 1.40 18.31
C ALA A 25 -2.31 0.38 17.71
N GLY A 26 -2.80 -0.67 17.04
CA GLY A 26 -1.99 -1.64 16.33
C GLY A 26 -1.19 -1.00 15.19
N PHE A 27 -1.82 -0.09 14.43
CA PHE A 27 -1.15 0.66 13.37
C PHE A 27 -0.06 1.59 13.94
N ALA A 28 -0.35 2.32 15.02
CA ALA A 28 0.63 3.15 15.70
C ALA A 28 1.80 2.33 16.27
N ALA A 29 1.53 1.16 16.86
CA ALA A 29 2.56 0.24 17.34
C ALA A 29 3.43 -0.30 16.20
N MET A 30 2.82 -0.65 15.06
CA MET A 30 3.54 -1.04 13.84
C MET A 30 4.46 0.09 13.35
N LEU A 31 3.94 1.31 13.23
CA LEU A 31 4.73 2.48 12.81
C LEU A 31 5.87 2.78 13.79
N TRP A 32 5.62 2.63 15.09
CA TRP A 32 6.64 2.78 16.11
C TRP A 32 7.71 1.69 16.01
N LEU A 33 7.32 0.43 15.79
CA LEU A 33 8.25 -0.68 15.58
C LEU A 33 9.10 -0.46 14.31
N LEU A 34 8.49 0.01 13.22
CA LEU A 34 9.18 0.40 12.00
C LEU A 34 10.15 1.56 12.26
N ASN A 35 9.74 2.57 13.04
CA ASN A 35 10.59 3.69 13.42
C ASN A 35 11.80 3.25 14.27
N GLN A 36 11.59 2.31 15.18
CA GLN A 36 12.67 1.71 15.97
C GLN A 36 13.58 0.83 15.10
N ALA A 37 13.02 0.08 14.15
CA ALA A 37 13.78 -0.71 13.19
C ALA A 37 14.68 0.16 12.30
N ARG A 38 14.32 1.44 12.03
CA ARG A 38 15.21 2.37 11.31
C ARG A 38 16.54 2.64 12.01
N ARG A 39 16.66 2.36 13.32
CA ARG A 39 17.94 2.45 14.05
C ARG A 39 18.91 1.35 13.63
N SER A 40 18.40 0.23 13.12
CA SER A 40 19.21 -0.87 12.58
C SER A 40 19.01 -0.97 11.08
N PHE A 41 20.01 -0.52 10.33
CA PHE A 41 20.01 -0.51 8.87
C PHE A 41 19.58 -1.86 8.25
N TRP A 42 20.03 -2.97 8.85
CA TRP A 42 19.73 -4.32 8.37
C TRP A 42 18.25 -4.72 8.56
N LEU A 43 17.66 -4.44 9.73
CA LEU A 43 16.26 -4.75 10.01
C LEU A 43 15.33 -3.89 9.16
N PHE A 44 15.60 -2.59 9.07
CA PHE A 44 14.81 -1.69 8.24
C PHE A 44 14.87 -2.07 6.76
N SER A 45 16.08 -2.38 6.26
CA SER A 45 16.25 -2.85 4.87
C SER A 45 15.46 -4.13 4.65
N LEU A 46 15.59 -5.15 5.50
CA LEU A 46 14.89 -6.43 5.31
C LEU A 46 13.35 -6.28 5.27
N LEU A 47 12.78 -5.42 6.13
CA LEU A 47 11.33 -5.19 6.14
C LEU A 47 10.82 -4.40 4.91
N VAL A 48 11.62 -3.45 4.43
CA VAL A 48 11.22 -2.55 3.32
C VAL A 48 11.57 -3.14 1.94
N LEU A 49 12.62 -3.96 1.86
CA LEU A 49 13.14 -4.58 0.64
C LEU A 49 12.09 -5.28 -0.22
N PRO A 50 11.19 -6.16 0.29
CA PRO A 50 10.22 -6.83 -0.57
C PRO A 50 9.22 -5.85 -1.18
N GLY A 51 8.83 -4.80 -0.45
CA GLY A 51 7.95 -3.74 -0.96
C GLY A 51 8.64 -2.90 -2.03
N THR A 52 9.86 -2.46 -1.77
CA THR A 52 10.67 -1.70 -2.74
C THR A 52 11.00 -2.53 -3.98
N PHE A 53 11.30 -3.82 -3.82
CA PHE A 53 11.51 -4.75 -4.92
C PHE A 53 10.31 -4.80 -5.86
N CYS A 54 9.11 -5.02 -5.30
CA CYS A 54 7.88 -5.04 -6.09
C CYS A 54 7.61 -3.69 -6.76
N HIS A 55 7.87 -2.58 -6.07
CA HIS A 55 7.69 -1.23 -6.59
C HIS A 55 8.57 -0.97 -7.83
N GLU A 56 9.87 -1.23 -7.69
CA GLU A 56 10.84 -1.08 -8.79
C GLU A 56 10.55 -2.09 -9.91
N LEU A 57 10.12 -3.31 -9.58
CA LEU A 57 9.74 -4.31 -10.57
C LEU A 57 8.53 -3.87 -11.40
N CYS A 58 7.54 -3.17 -10.82
CA CYS A 58 6.42 -2.61 -11.57
C CYS A 58 6.89 -1.57 -12.59
N HIS A 59 7.81 -0.69 -12.21
CA HIS A 59 8.43 0.26 -13.15
C HIS A 59 9.22 -0.44 -14.25
N TRP A 60 9.93 -1.53 -13.90
CA TRP A 60 10.69 -2.31 -14.87
C TRP A 60 9.78 -3.04 -15.87
N ILE A 61 8.72 -3.71 -15.41
CA ILE A 61 7.77 -4.45 -16.26
C ILE A 61 7.01 -3.50 -17.18
N LEU A 62 6.40 -2.43 -16.66
CA LEU A 62 5.70 -1.47 -17.52
C LEU A 62 6.67 -0.67 -18.38
N GLY A 63 7.87 -0.38 -17.88
CA GLY A 63 8.94 0.22 -18.65
C GLY A 63 9.36 -0.65 -19.83
N HIS A 64 9.40 -1.98 -19.66
CA HIS A 64 9.64 -2.89 -20.78
C HIS A 64 8.45 -2.95 -21.74
N LEU A 65 7.23 -3.06 -21.22
CA LEU A 65 6.01 -3.21 -22.03
C LEU A 65 5.71 -1.97 -22.89
N LEU A 66 6.01 -0.78 -22.35
CA LEU A 66 5.80 0.50 -23.02
C LEU A 66 7.00 0.94 -23.87
N GLY A 67 8.05 0.12 -23.99
CA GLY A 67 9.22 0.43 -24.81
C GLY A 67 10.17 1.48 -24.20
N GLY A 68 10.12 1.64 -22.88
CA GLY A 68 11.01 2.51 -22.08
C GLY A 68 12.45 2.03 -21.95
N ARG A 69 12.76 0.80 -22.38
CA ARG A 69 14.11 0.18 -22.38
C ARG A 69 14.79 0.28 -21.01
N PRO A 70 14.40 -0.56 -20.03
CA PRO A 70 15.03 -0.54 -18.72
C PRO A 70 16.50 -0.96 -18.82
N THR A 71 17.40 -0.16 -18.25
CA THR A 71 18.86 -0.36 -18.32
C THR A 71 19.48 -0.66 -16.96
N HIS A 72 18.87 -0.21 -15.88
CA HIS A 72 19.40 -0.41 -14.53
C HIS A 72 18.28 -0.78 -13.55
N PHE A 73 18.60 -1.66 -12.61
CA PHE A 73 17.70 -2.10 -11.56
C PHE A 73 18.52 -2.27 -10.28
N SER A 74 18.25 -1.40 -9.30
CA SER A 74 18.90 -1.41 -7.99
C SER A 74 17.84 -1.49 -6.90
N ILE A 75 17.98 -2.45 -5.99
CA ILE A 75 17.07 -2.66 -4.86
C ILE A 75 17.80 -2.45 -3.53
N LEU A 76 19.11 -2.24 -3.58
CA LEU A 76 19.92 -2.13 -2.37
C LEU A 76 19.83 -0.70 -1.83
N PRO A 77 19.40 -0.52 -0.57
CA PRO A 77 19.34 0.79 0.04
C PRO A 77 20.75 1.36 0.15
N LYS A 78 21.02 2.42 -0.62
CA LYS A 78 22.27 3.17 -0.56
C LYS A 78 22.02 4.51 0.10
N ARG A 79 22.94 4.89 0.98
CA ARG A 79 22.93 6.21 1.61
C ARG A 79 23.62 7.17 0.67
N GLU A 80 22.87 8.11 0.09
CA GLU A 80 23.39 9.06 -0.88
C GLU A 80 23.17 10.49 -0.35
N GLY A 81 24.27 11.15 0.04
CA GLY A 81 24.26 12.48 0.64
C GLY A 81 23.45 12.58 1.95
N ARG A 82 22.40 13.42 1.94
CA ARG A 82 21.48 13.63 3.08
C ARG A 82 20.24 12.72 3.03
N GLY A 83 20.06 11.91 1.97
CA GLY A 83 18.89 11.07 1.75
C GLY A 83 19.20 9.56 1.76
N TRP A 84 18.13 8.76 1.71
CA TRP A 84 18.20 7.31 1.56
C TRP A 84 17.56 6.93 0.23
N VAL A 85 18.34 6.33 -0.67
CA VAL A 85 17.84 5.77 -1.93
C VAL A 85 17.59 4.29 -1.66
N LEU A 86 16.32 3.91 -1.59
CA LEU A 86 15.90 2.54 -1.24
C LEU A 86 15.99 1.58 -2.44
N GLY A 87 15.81 2.11 -3.64
CA GLY A 87 15.87 1.41 -4.91
C GLY A 87 15.84 2.43 -6.06
N SER A 88 16.24 1.99 -7.26
CA SER A 88 16.08 2.79 -8.48
C SER A 88 16.07 1.92 -9.74
N VAL A 89 15.15 2.24 -10.65
CA VAL A 89 15.10 1.74 -12.01
C VAL A 89 15.50 2.82 -13.00
N GLY A 90 16.52 2.52 -13.81
CA GLY A 90 16.95 3.35 -14.94
C GLY A 90 16.22 2.96 -16.22
N LEU A 91 15.66 3.93 -16.93
CA LEU A 91 14.96 3.76 -18.21
C LEU A 91 15.65 4.63 -19.26
N ALA A 92 16.13 4.01 -20.35
CA ALA A 92 16.89 4.73 -21.38
C ALA A 92 16.01 5.47 -22.40
N ASN A 93 14.72 5.12 -22.50
CA ASN A 93 13.80 5.72 -23.48
C ASN A 93 12.53 6.25 -22.81
N LEU A 94 12.70 7.23 -21.93
CA LEU A 94 11.58 7.86 -21.22
C LEU A 94 10.97 8.98 -22.08
N ARG A 95 9.75 8.74 -22.58
CA ARG A 95 8.95 9.73 -23.32
C ARG A 95 7.74 10.15 -22.49
N TRP A 96 7.18 11.34 -22.75
CA TRP A 96 6.09 11.90 -21.94
C TRP A 96 4.90 10.94 -21.74
N TYR A 97 4.51 10.22 -22.80
CA TYR A 97 3.37 9.30 -22.76
C TYR A 97 3.70 8.02 -21.97
N ASN A 98 4.89 7.45 -22.17
CA ASN A 98 5.34 6.26 -21.43
C ASN A 98 5.63 6.58 -19.96
N ALA A 99 6.22 7.74 -19.68
CA ALA A 99 6.58 8.19 -18.35
C ALA A 99 5.37 8.23 -17.41
N PHE A 100 4.23 8.70 -17.93
CA PHE A 100 3.00 8.77 -17.16
C PHE A 100 2.53 7.39 -16.68
N PHE A 101 2.40 6.42 -17.60
CA PHE A 101 1.96 5.07 -17.26
C PHE A 101 2.99 4.30 -16.43
N ILE A 102 4.29 4.49 -16.70
CA ILE A 102 5.36 3.90 -15.90
C ILE A 102 5.31 4.47 -14.48
N GLY A 103 5.10 5.78 -14.32
CA GLY A 103 4.95 6.41 -13.00
C GLY A 103 3.77 5.89 -12.20
N LEU A 104 2.67 5.55 -12.88
CA LEU A 104 1.48 4.94 -12.27
C LEU A 104 1.61 3.43 -12.02
N ALA A 105 2.63 2.76 -12.57
CA ALA A 105 2.80 1.31 -12.48
C ALA A 105 2.71 0.76 -11.04
N PRO A 106 3.34 1.38 -10.02
CA PRO A 106 3.29 0.84 -8.67
C PRO A 106 1.91 0.95 -8.02
N LEU A 107 1.00 1.81 -8.51
CA LEU A 107 -0.36 1.87 -8.01
C LEU A 107 -1.13 0.59 -8.31
N LEU A 108 -0.70 -0.20 -9.31
CA LEU A 108 -1.26 -1.53 -9.61
C LEU A 108 -0.99 -2.55 -8.49
N LEU A 109 -0.02 -2.30 -7.60
CA LEU A 109 0.19 -3.15 -6.42
C LEU A 109 -0.99 -3.07 -5.44
N LEU A 110 -1.74 -1.96 -5.39
CA LEU A 110 -2.90 -1.84 -4.50
C LEU A 110 -4.04 -2.82 -4.86
N PRO A 111 -4.57 -2.83 -6.10
CA PRO A 111 -5.61 -3.79 -6.48
C PRO A 111 -5.09 -5.23 -6.44
N LEU A 112 -3.80 -5.46 -6.73
CA LEU A 112 -3.19 -6.79 -6.59
C LEU A 112 -3.16 -7.26 -5.13
N ALA A 113 -2.70 -6.41 -4.20
CA ALA A 113 -2.69 -6.72 -2.78
C ALA A 113 -4.11 -6.91 -2.23
N TYR A 114 -5.06 -6.10 -2.68
CA TYR A 114 -6.47 -6.25 -2.34
C TYR A 114 -7.04 -7.57 -2.87
N GLY A 115 -6.77 -7.94 -4.12
CA GLY A 115 -7.17 -9.21 -4.70
C GLY A 115 -6.56 -10.42 -3.98
N LEU A 116 -5.28 -10.36 -3.60
CA LEU A 116 -4.61 -11.37 -2.79
C LEU A 116 -5.24 -11.49 -1.40
N LEU A 117 -5.60 -10.35 -0.78
CA LEU A 117 -6.31 -10.34 0.49
C LEU A 117 -7.69 -10.99 0.35
N LEU A 118 -8.46 -10.65 -0.69
CA LEU A 118 -9.75 -11.29 -0.96
C LEU A 118 -9.60 -12.79 -1.21
N TRP A 119 -8.59 -13.20 -1.98
CA TRP A 119 -8.29 -14.61 -2.21
C TRP A 119 -7.91 -15.34 -0.92
N ARG A 120 -7.06 -14.73 -0.08
CA ARG A 120 -6.69 -15.27 1.23
C ARG A 120 -7.87 -15.38 2.19
N LEU A 121 -8.81 -14.44 2.09
CA LEU A 121 -10.07 -14.43 2.85
C LEU A 121 -11.15 -15.34 2.22
N GLY A 122 -10.83 -16.08 1.15
CA GLY A 122 -11.72 -17.09 0.57
C GLY A 122 -12.71 -16.57 -0.46
N GLY A 123 -12.42 -15.46 -1.15
CA GLY A 123 -13.14 -15.06 -2.37
C GLY A 123 -14.65 -14.91 -2.19
N THR A 124 -15.12 -14.17 -1.19
CA THR A 124 -16.41 -13.44 -1.21
C THR A 124 -16.62 -12.60 0.05
N PRO A 125 -16.78 -11.28 -0.09
CA PRO A 125 -17.79 -10.57 0.66
C PRO A 125 -18.94 -10.24 -0.31
N ALA A 126 -20.12 -10.79 -0.01
CA ALA A 126 -21.42 -10.49 -0.63
C ALA A 126 -21.79 -11.20 -1.95
N SER A 127 -22.21 -12.46 -1.85
CA SER A 127 -23.39 -12.93 -2.60
C SER A 127 -24.09 -14.11 -1.90
N ALA A 128 -24.35 -14.01 -0.60
CA ALA A 128 -25.49 -14.68 0.02
C ALA A 128 -26.60 -13.62 0.07
N GLY A 129 -27.31 -13.36 -1.02
CA GLY A 129 -28.32 -14.33 -1.45
C GLY A 129 -29.52 -14.32 -0.49
N ARG A 130 -29.94 -13.15 0.03
CA ARG A 130 -31.29 -12.99 0.58
C ARG A 130 -32.29 -13.06 -0.57
N LYS A 131 -32.62 -14.27 -1.03
CA LYS A 131 -33.88 -14.56 -1.71
C LYS A 131 -34.37 -15.96 -1.33
N ARG A 132 -35.68 -15.99 -1.04
CA ARG A 132 -36.58 -17.14 -0.80
C ARG A 132 -36.57 -17.61 0.66
N ALA A 133 -37.68 -17.68 1.38
CA ALA A 133 -39.09 -17.40 1.11
C ALA A 133 -39.75 -17.00 2.45
#